data_AF-A0A542FUA6-F1
#
_entry.id   AF-A0A542FUA6-F1
#
_cell.length_a   1.000
_cell.length_b   1.000
_cell.length_c   1.000
_cell.angle_alpha   90.00
_cell.angle_beta   90.00
_cell.angle_gamma   90.00
#
_symmetry.space_group_name_H-M   'P 1'
#
loop_
_entity.id
_entity.type
_entity.pdbx_description
1 polymer ?
#
loop_
_entity_poly.entity_id
_entity_poly.type
_entity_poly.pdbx_seq_one_letter_code
_entity_poly.pdbx_strand_id
1 'polypeptide(L)'
;MATRILRELVDDIDGLGIGQGEGRTLHFSFDGTDYTIDLRDENISRLRDALNPFINAARNAAPPKKNLTISDADLRMARRWARDHGFDVGARGRLPRQILEEYVAATR
;
A
#
# COMPACT_ATOMS: atom_id res chain seq x y z
N MET A 1 23.76 36.26 -13.90
CA MET A 1 24.28 35.00 -13.32
C MET A 1 23.29 33.89 -13.64
N ALA A 2 23.73 32.68 -13.94
CA ALA A 2 22.86 31.55 -14.25
C ALA A 2 23.22 30.34 -13.36
N THR A 3 22.20 29.62 -12.89
CA THR A 3 22.32 28.48 -11.97
C THR A 3 21.63 27.27 -12.59
N ARG A 4 22.27 26.09 -12.52
CA ARG A 4 21.67 24.80 -12.91
C ARG A 4 21.53 23.93 -11.67
N ILE A 5 20.31 23.45 -11.41
CA ILE A 5 20.01 22.49 -10.33
C ILE A 5 19.79 21.13 -10.99
N LEU A 6 20.58 20.13 -10.57
CA LEU A 6 20.43 18.74 -10.97
C LEU A 6 19.82 17.98 -9.80
N ARG A 7 18.75 17.23 -10.07
CA ARG A 7 18.10 16.35 -9.10
C ARG A 7 18.27 14.93 -9.59
N GLU A 8 18.85 14.10 -8.74
CA GLU A 8 19.16 12.71 -9.03
C GLU A 8 18.56 11.84 -7.91
N LEU A 9 18.11 10.64 -8.28
CA LEU A 9 17.71 9.61 -7.34
C LEU A 9 18.97 8.83 -6.96
N VAL A 10 19.16 8.56 -5.68
CA VAL A 10 20.41 7.97 -5.17
C VAL A 10 20.07 6.76 -4.32
N ASP A 11 20.89 5.73 -4.39
CA ASP A 11 20.78 4.54 -3.56
C ASP A 11 21.10 4.88 -2.10
N ASP A 12 20.19 4.57 -1.18
CA ASP A 12 20.32 4.89 0.23
C ASP A 12 21.42 4.09 0.96
N ILE A 13 21.93 3.00 0.38
CA ILE A 13 22.94 2.13 1.00
C ILE A 13 24.35 2.57 0.61
N ASP A 14 24.60 2.84 -0.67
CA ASP A 14 25.94 3.15 -1.17
C ASP A 14 26.10 4.58 -1.70
N GLY A 15 25.02 5.36 -1.77
CA GLY A 15 25.07 6.75 -2.20
C GLY A 15 25.35 6.93 -3.70
N LEU A 16 25.26 5.86 -4.50
CA LEU A 16 25.46 5.93 -5.94
C LEU A 16 24.15 6.25 -6.66
N GLY A 17 24.26 6.97 -7.79
CA GLY A 17 23.12 7.38 -8.60
C GLY A 17 22.30 6.19 -9.09
N ILE A 18 20.98 6.28 -8.96
CA ILE A 18 20.01 5.34 -9.54
C ILE A 18 19.70 5.80 -10.95
N GLY A 19 20.19 5.06 -11.94
CA GLY A 19 19.88 5.26 -13.34
C GLY A 19 18.39 5.02 -13.64
N GLN A 20 17.91 5.56 -14.76
CA GLN A 20 16.54 5.35 -15.23
C GLN A 20 16.27 3.87 -15.44
N GLY A 21 15.40 3.29 -14.61
CA GLY A 21 15.04 1.87 -14.68
C GLY A 21 16.03 0.92 -14.02
N GLU A 22 17.08 1.42 -13.35
CA GLU A 22 18.12 0.63 -12.67
C GLU A 22 17.90 0.54 -11.16
N GLY A 23 16.70 0.86 -10.70
CA GLY A 23 16.34 0.88 -9.29
C GLY A 23 14.91 1.35 -9.05
N ARG A 24 14.50 1.32 -7.78
CA ARG A 24 13.18 1.75 -7.33
C ARG A 24 13.10 1.88 -5.82
N THR A 25 12.08 2.59 -5.37
CA THR A 25 11.66 2.61 -3.97
C THR A 25 11.06 1.24 -3.58
N LEU A 26 11.57 0.65 -2.51
CA LEU A 26 10.98 -0.51 -1.86
C LEU A 26 10.27 -0.11 -0.57
N HIS A 27 9.12 -0.73 -0.33
CA HIS A 27 8.39 -0.65 0.93
C HIS A 27 8.57 -1.97 1.67
N PHE A 28 8.94 -1.92 2.94
CA PHE A 28 9.04 -3.09 3.80
C PHE A 28 8.72 -2.72 5.25
N SER A 29 8.42 -3.73 6.06
CA SER A 29 8.13 -3.54 7.48
C SER A 29 9.01 -4.45 8.31
N PHE A 30 9.48 -3.95 9.45
CA PHE A 30 10.25 -4.71 10.42
C PHE A 30 9.79 -4.33 11.82
N ASP A 31 9.46 -5.32 12.64
CA ASP A 31 8.97 -5.15 14.01
C ASP A 31 7.80 -4.15 14.13
N GLY A 32 6.86 -4.22 13.18
CA GLY A 32 5.67 -3.36 13.16
C GLY A 32 5.90 -1.91 12.71
N THR A 33 7.12 -1.54 12.33
CA THR A 33 7.43 -0.23 11.74
C THR A 33 7.57 -0.35 10.23
N ASP A 34 6.94 0.58 9.50
CA ASP A 34 7.01 0.65 8.04
C ASP A 34 8.17 1.54 7.58
N TYR A 35 8.88 1.09 6.56
CA TYR A 35 10.05 1.76 5.99
C TYR A 35 9.93 1.87 4.46
N THR A 36 10.58 2.89 3.94
CA THR A 36 10.82 3.08 2.50
C THR A 36 12.31 3.27 2.26
N ILE A 37 12.82 2.70 1.17
CA ILE A 37 14.23 2.82 0.79
C ILE A 37 14.37 2.86 -0.73
N ASP A 38 15.17 3.78 -1.25
CA ASP A 38 15.50 3.89 -2.67
C ASP A 38 16.77 3.08 -2.95
N LEU A 39 16.67 2.06 -3.80
CA LEU A 39 17.78 1.13 -4.06
C LEU A 39 17.96 0.88 -5.56
N ARG A 40 19.21 0.65 -5.98
CA ARG A 40 19.59 0.06 -7.26
C ARG A 40 19.29 -1.44 -7.28
N ASP A 41 19.15 -1.99 -8.48
CA ASP A 41 18.75 -3.39 -8.68
C ASP A 41 19.66 -4.40 -7.97
N GLU A 42 20.96 -4.12 -7.83
CA GLU A 42 21.90 -4.95 -7.07
C GLU A 42 21.53 -4.98 -5.58
N ASN A 43 21.30 -3.82 -4.96
CA ASN A 43 20.95 -3.73 -3.54
C ASN A 43 19.52 -4.23 -3.26
N ILE A 44 18.61 -4.07 -4.21
CA ILE A 44 17.29 -4.71 -4.20
C ILE A 44 17.42 -6.23 -4.15
N SER A 45 18.27 -6.80 -5.00
CA SER A 45 18.52 -8.24 -5.05
C SER A 45 19.13 -8.72 -3.74
N ARG A 46 20.13 -7.99 -3.22
CA ARG A 46 20.74 -8.26 -1.92
C ARG A 46 19.74 -8.26 -0.76
N LEU A 47 18.81 -7.29 -0.72
CA LEU A 47 17.77 -7.24 0.29
C LEU A 47 16.82 -8.44 0.19
N ARG A 48 16.40 -8.79 -1.02
CA ARG A 48 15.53 -9.96 -1.26
C ARG A 48 16.21 -11.25 -0.82
N ASP A 49 17.46 -11.44 -1.20
CA ASP A 49 18.22 -12.65 -0.84
C ASP A 49 18.42 -12.77 0.67
N ALA A 50 18.67 -11.64 1.36
CA ALA A 50 18.76 -11.63 2.82
C ALA A 50 17.42 -11.99 3.51
N LEU A 51 16.29 -11.61 2.91
CA LEU A 51 14.96 -11.88 3.47
C LEU A 51 14.40 -13.26 3.07
N ASN A 52 14.84 -13.82 1.95
CA ASN A 52 14.31 -15.08 1.39
C ASN A 52 14.24 -16.24 2.39
N PRO A 53 15.25 -16.53 3.22
CA PRO A 53 15.17 -17.63 4.19
C PRO A 53 14.02 -17.44 5.20
N PHE A 54 13.78 -16.20 5.63
CA PHE A 54 12.72 -15.87 6.57
C PHE A 54 11.35 -15.92 5.90
N ILE A 55 11.23 -15.38 4.68
CA ILE A 55 9.99 -15.42 3.89
C ILE A 55 9.58 -16.86 3.62
N ASN A 56 10.53 -17.72 3.24
CA ASN A 56 10.26 -19.13 2.93
C ASN A 56 9.80 -19.94 4.16
N ALA A 57 10.29 -19.59 5.36
CA ALA A 57 9.89 -20.23 6.61
C ALA A 57 8.63 -19.60 7.24
N ALA A 58 8.31 -18.36 6.86
CA ALA A 58 7.19 -17.63 7.42
C ALA A 58 5.85 -18.20 6.93
N ARG A 59 4.86 -18.11 7.82
CA ARG A 59 3.46 -18.20 7.41
C ARG A 59 2.99 -16.80 7.01
N ASN A 60 2.12 -16.73 6.00
CA ASN A 60 1.39 -15.50 5.73
C ASN A 60 0.67 -15.06 7.00
N ALA A 61 1.08 -13.93 7.58
CA ALA A 61 0.22 -13.23 8.51
C ALA A 61 -1.06 -12.93 7.74
N ALA A 62 -2.22 -13.29 8.30
CA ALA A 62 -3.50 -12.95 7.69
C ALA A 62 -3.42 -11.48 7.26
N PRO A 63 -3.81 -11.14 6.01
CA PRO A 63 -3.62 -9.80 5.47
C PRO A 63 -4.15 -8.82 6.51
N PRO A 64 -3.36 -7.79 6.88
CA PRO A 64 -3.79 -6.82 7.88
C PRO A 64 -5.20 -6.40 7.47
N LYS A 65 -6.18 -6.59 8.37
CA LYS A 65 -7.56 -6.24 8.08
C LYS A 65 -7.52 -4.80 7.60
N LYS A 66 -7.76 -4.57 6.30
CA LYS A 66 -7.85 -3.23 5.76
C LYS A 66 -8.95 -2.56 6.56
N ASN A 67 -8.55 -1.72 7.51
CA ASN A 67 -9.47 -0.81 8.15
C ASN A 67 -9.84 0.15 7.03
N LEU A 68 -10.97 -0.14 6.38
CA LEU A 68 -11.60 0.75 5.42
C LEU A 68 -11.99 2.01 6.21
N THR A 69 -11.09 3.00 6.22
CA THR A 69 -11.38 4.34 6.70
C THR A 69 -12.28 5.00 5.66
N ILE A 70 -13.59 4.81 5.80
CA ILE A 70 -14.61 5.35 4.90
C ILE A 70 -15.12 6.66 5.49
N SER A 71 -15.19 7.69 4.66
CA SER A 71 -15.74 8.97 5.07
C SER A 71 -17.24 8.85 5.38
N ASP A 72 -17.78 9.74 6.21
CA ASP A 72 -19.23 9.75 6.47
C ASP A 72 -20.06 9.97 5.20
N ALA A 73 -19.51 10.65 4.20
CA ALA A 73 -20.14 10.83 2.89
C ALA A 73 -20.23 9.50 2.12
N ASP A 74 -19.14 8.76 2.07
CA ASP A 74 -19.08 7.45 1.41
C ASP A 74 -19.97 6.43 2.11
N LEU A 75 -20.09 6.47 3.44
CA LEU A 75 -21.03 5.63 4.19
C LEU A 75 -22.50 5.94 3.84
N ARG A 76 -22.84 7.18 3.50
CA ARG A 76 -24.20 7.54 3.05
C ARG A 76 -24.45 7.03 1.63
N MET A 77 -23.47 7.15 0.74
CA MET A 77 -23.56 6.65 -0.63
C MET A 77 -23.66 5.13 -0.66
N ALA A 78 -22.79 4.43 0.07
CA ALA A 78 -22.82 2.98 0.21
C ALA A 78 -24.18 2.48 0.76
N ARG A 79 -24.78 3.18 1.74
CA ARG A 79 -26.13 2.85 2.25
C ARG A 79 -27.24 3.01 1.22
N ARG A 80 -27.13 4.02 0.35
CA ARG A 80 -28.11 4.24 -0.71
C ARG A 80 -27.99 3.12 -1.74
N TRP A 81 -26.78 2.90 -2.24
CA TRP A 81 -26.46 1.82 -3.16
C TRP A 81 -26.92 0.46 -2.62
N ALA A 82 -26.65 0.17 -1.34
CA ALA A 82 -27.04 -1.09 -0.71
C ALA A 82 -28.56 -1.30 -0.71
N ARG A 83 -29.35 -0.27 -0.38
CA ARG A 83 -30.82 -0.35 -0.43
C ARG A 83 -31.33 -0.55 -1.85
N ASP A 84 -30.74 0.13 -2.81
CA ASP A 84 -31.09 -0.01 -4.24
C ASP A 84 -30.79 -1.44 -4.75
N HIS A 85 -29.81 -2.13 -4.14
CA HIS A 85 -29.44 -3.52 -4.46
C HIS A 85 -30.12 -4.56 -3.54
N GLY A 86 -31.12 -4.16 -2.75
CA GLY A 86 -31.92 -5.06 -1.92
C GLY A 86 -31.29 -5.50 -0.59
N PHE A 87 -30.21 -4.85 -0.17
CA PHE A 87 -29.62 -5.10 1.16
C PHE A 87 -30.38 -4.33 2.25
N ASP A 88 -30.70 -5.02 3.34
CA ASP A 88 -31.25 -4.39 4.55
C ASP A 88 -30.11 -3.75 5.37
N VAL A 89 -30.10 -2.42 5.43
CA VAL A 89 -29.07 -1.64 6.12
C VAL A 89 -29.70 -0.66 7.10
N GLY A 90 -29.15 -0.62 8.31
CA GLY A 90 -29.59 0.31 9.35
C GLY A 90 -29.40 1.78 8.96
N ALA A 91 -30.29 2.64 9.44
CA ALA A 91 -30.31 4.07 9.13
C ALA A 91 -29.05 4.83 9.59
N ARG A 92 -28.32 4.31 10.59
CA ARG A 92 -27.10 4.89 11.17
C ARG A 92 -26.12 3.79 11.60
N GLY A 93 -24.89 4.18 11.91
CA GLY A 93 -23.87 3.27 12.46
C GLY A 93 -23.06 2.51 11.40
N ARG A 94 -22.22 1.58 11.83
CA ARG A 94 -21.28 0.87 10.93
C ARG A 94 -22.03 0.02 9.91
N LEU A 95 -21.66 0.12 8.64
CA LEU A 95 -22.12 -0.80 7.60
C LEU A 95 -21.36 -2.14 7.65
N PRO A 96 -22.03 -3.27 7.38
CA PRO A 96 -21.36 -4.55 7.20
C PRO A 96 -20.22 -4.45 6.18
N ARG A 97 -19.07 -5.07 6.48
CA ARG A 97 -17.89 -5.03 5.61
C ARG A 97 -18.21 -5.52 4.19
N GLN A 98 -19.01 -6.58 4.07
CA GLN A 98 -19.40 -7.14 2.78
C GLN A 98 -20.07 -6.09 1.88
N ILE A 99 -20.98 -5.29 2.41
CA ILE A 99 -21.69 -4.25 1.65
C ILE A 99 -20.72 -3.14 1.19
N LEU A 100 -19.75 -2.79 2.04
CA LEU A 100 -18.72 -1.81 1.69
C LEU A 100 -17.79 -2.33 0.59
N GLU A 101 -17.44 -3.60 0.63
CA GLU A 101 -16.60 -4.24 -0.39
C GLU A 101 -17.33 -4.32 -1.74
N GLU A 102 -18.60 -4.71 -1.75
CA GLU A 102 -19.44 -4.72 -2.96
C GLU A 102 -19.63 -3.30 -3.53
N TYR A 103 -19.88 -2.30 -2.68
CA TYR A 103 -19.96 -0.90 -3.10
C TYR A 103 -18.64 -0.41 -3.73
N VAL A 104 -17.49 -0.69 -3.10
CA VAL A 104 -16.18 -0.34 -3.64
C VAL A 104 -15.91 -1.07 -4.96
N ALA A 105 -16.31 -2.33 -5.08
CA ALA A 105 -16.17 -3.09 -6.32
C ALA A 105 -17.05 -2.55 -7.46
N ALA A 106 -18.27 -2.12 -7.14
CA ALA A 106 -19.22 -1.57 -8.12
C ALA A 106 -18.90 -0.11 -8.54
N THR A 107 -18.14 0.62 -7.72
CA THR A 107 -17.80 2.04 -7.97
C THR A 107 -16.36 2.21 -8.47
N ARG A 108 -15.65 1.11 -8.70
CA ARG A 108 -14.30 1.09 -9.28
C ARG A 108 -14.36 0.92 -10.79
#